data_AF-A0A1I0SES8-F1
#
_entry.id   AF-A0A1I0SES8-F1
#
_cell.length_a   1.000
_cell.length_b   1.000
_cell.length_c   1.000
_cell.angle_alpha   90.00
_cell.angle_beta   90.00
_cell.angle_gamma   90.00
#
_symmetry.space_group_name_H-M   'P 1'
#
loop_
_entity.id
_entity.type
_entity.pdbx_description
1 polymer ?
#
loop_
_entity_poly.entity_id
_entity_poly.type
_entity_poly.pdbx_seq_one_letter_code
_entity_poly.pdbx_strand_id
1 'polypeptide(L)'
;MGMKKEIKRRHAPYTKLKAYLNEIGMTQAELAKLLNKSRYALNQNLNGTGGDFSLSEVRLICMTLGISADEFFIEPQVSKTKQDAS
;
A
#
# COMPACT_ATOMS: atom_id res chain seq x y z
N MET A 1 22.82 -17.43 10.86
CA MET A 1 22.80 -16.40 9.79
C MET A 1 21.61 -16.71 8.88
N GLY A 2 20.47 -16.06 9.11
CA GLY A 2 19.24 -16.36 8.35
C GLY A 2 19.30 -15.76 6.95
N MET A 3 19.21 -16.61 5.92
CA MET A 3 19.06 -16.15 4.53
C MET A 3 17.83 -15.23 4.44
N LYS A 4 18.04 -13.95 4.12
CA LYS A 4 16.94 -13.03 3.79
C LYS A 4 16.31 -13.54 2.49
N LYS A 5 15.16 -14.21 2.58
CA LYS A 5 14.37 -14.53 1.38
C LYS A 5 14.01 -13.22 0.68
N GLU A 6 14.35 -13.10 -0.60
CA GLU A 6 13.89 -11.97 -1.40
C GLU A 6 12.36 -11.96 -1.41
N ILE A 7 11.77 -10.89 -0.87
CA ILE A 7 10.33 -10.72 -0.87
C ILE A 7 9.94 -10.28 -2.29
N LYS A 8 9.42 -11.22 -3.08
CA LYS A 8 8.88 -10.94 -4.42
C LYS A 8 7.66 -10.03 -4.31
N ARG A 9 7.82 -8.76 -4.67
CA ARG A 9 6.73 -7.78 -4.72
C ARG A 9 6.06 -7.80 -6.10
N ARG A 10 4.74 -7.67 -6.13
CA ARG A 10 3.90 -7.53 -7.33
C ARG A 10 3.70 -6.06 -7.73
N HIS A 11 3.72 -5.16 -6.76
CA HIS A 11 3.65 -3.71 -6.95
C HIS A 11 4.41 -2.99 -5.82
N ALA A 12 4.58 -1.67 -5.92
CA ALA A 12 5.23 -0.92 -4.85
C ALA A 12 4.38 -0.93 -3.57
N PRO A 13 5.00 -0.96 -2.39
CA PRO A 13 4.25 -0.87 -1.14
C PRO A 13 3.57 0.51 -1.00
N TYR A 14 2.34 0.51 -0.49
CA TYR A 14 1.60 1.73 -0.16
C TYR A 14 2.11 2.37 1.15
N THR A 15 3.35 2.87 1.13
CA THR A 15 4.00 3.48 2.32
C THR A 15 3.27 4.72 2.80
N LYS A 16 2.79 5.58 1.88
CA LYS A 16 2.05 6.79 2.22
C LYS A 16 0.73 6.49 2.92
N LEU A 17 -0.04 5.52 2.40
CA LEU A 17 -1.27 5.07 3.04
C LEU A 17 -1.00 4.49 4.44
N LYS A 18 0.07 3.71 4.62
CA LYS A 18 0.44 3.18 5.96
C LYS A 18 0.77 4.30 6.95
N ALA A 19 1.53 5.30 6.51
CA ALA A 19 1.87 6.44 7.37
C ALA A 19 0.62 7.19 7.80
N TYR A 20 -0.27 7.49 6.85
CA TYR A 20 -1.52 8.19 7.12
C TYR A 20 -2.45 7.45 8.07
N LEU A 21 -2.59 6.12 7.94
CA LEU A 21 -3.36 5.32 8.91
C LEU A 21 -2.83 5.48 10.34
N ASN A 22 -1.51 5.52 10.53
CA ASN A 22 -0.92 5.76 11.84
C ASN A 22 -1.19 7.19 12.34
N GLU A 23 -1.12 8.19 11.46
CA GLU A 23 -1.38 9.60 11.78
C GLU A 23 -2.80 9.83 12.30
N ILE A 24 -3.79 9.17 11.68
CA ILE A 24 -5.20 9.25 12.11
C ILE A 24 -5.58 8.24 13.20
N GLY A 25 -4.62 7.43 13.66
CA GLY A 25 -4.87 6.39 14.67
C GLY A 25 -5.73 5.22 14.21
N MET A 26 -5.94 5.03 12.90
CA MET A 26 -6.70 3.91 12.36
C MET A 26 -5.81 2.67 12.24
N THR A 27 -6.25 1.56 12.82
CA THR A 27 -5.49 0.31 12.73
C THR A 27 -5.70 -0.38 11.38
N GLN A 28 -4.71 -1.17 10.94
CA GLN A 28 -4.87 -2.04 9.78
C GLN A 28 -5.99 -3.07 9.98
N ALA A 29 -6.31 -3.44 11.22
CA ALA A 29 -7.43 -4.32 11.52
C ALA A 29 -8.78 -3.66 11.17
N GLU A 30 -8.93 -2.36 11.45
CA GLU A 30 -10.12 -1.59 11.12
C GLU A 30 -10.25 -1.38 9.61
N LEU A 31 -9.15 -1.03 8.93
CA LEU A 31 -9.17 -0.94 7.47
C LEU A 31 -9.51 -2.30 6.83
N ALA A 32 -9.01 -3.41 7.38
CA ALA A 32 -9.33 -4.74 6.86
C ALA A 32 -10.83 -5.05 7.02
N LYS A 33 -11.43 -4.67 8.15
CA LYS A 33 -12.89 -4.79 8.37
C LYS A 33 -13.68 -3.93 7.38
N LEU A 34 -13.26 -2.68 7.14
CA LEU A 34 -13.88 -1.78 6.16
C LEU A 34 -13.94 -2.42 4.76
N LEU A 35 -12.85 -3.09 4.35
CA LEU A 35 -12.74 -3.73 3.04
C LEU A 35 -13.29 -5.16 3.00
N ASN A 36 -13.86 -5.66 4.09
CA ASN A 36 -14.27 -7.06 4.24
C ASN A 36 -13.15 -8.06 3.87
N LYS A 37 -11.92 -7.79 4.35
CA LYS A 37 -10.73 -8.60 4.13
C LYS A 37 -10.16 -9.16 5.42
N SER A 38 -9.38 -10.23 5.30
CA SER A 38 -8.49 -10.64 6.38
C SER A 38 -7.34 -9.63 6.56
N ARG A 39 -6.83 -9.52 7.80
CA ARG A 39 -5.65 -8.71 8.10
C ARG A 39 -4.44 -9.11 7.26
N TYR A 40 -4.31 -10.41 6.98
CA TYR A 40 -3.23 -10.94 6.13
C TYR A 40 -3.36 -10.42 4.69
N ALA A 41 -4.54 -10.51 4.10
CA ALA A 41 -4.78 -10.03 2.72
C ALA A 41 -4.51 -8.53 2.61
N LEU A 42 -5.04 -7.72 3.55
CA LEU A 42 -4.75 -6.29 3.58
C LEU A 42 -3.25 -6.02 3.68
N ASN A 43 -2.53 -6.74 4.55
CA ASN A 43 -1.09 -6.57 4.68
C ASN A 43 -0.34 -6.94 3.41
N GLN A 44 -0.80 -7.94 2.67
CA GLN A 44 -0.23 -8.29 1.38
C GLN A 44 -0.48 -7.20 0.33
N ASN A 45 -1.69 -6.61 0.29
CA ASN A 45 -2.00 -5.43 -0.54
C ASN A 45 -1.05 -4.27 -0.17
N LEU A 46 -1.01 -3.88 1.10
CA LEU A 46 -0.21 -2.75 1.59
C LEU A 46 1.31 -2.94 1.39
N ASN A 47 1.82 -4.17 1.47
CA ASN A 47 3.24 -4.49 1.30
C ASN A 47 3.64 -4.74 -0.15
N GLY A 48 2.68 -4.77 -1.08
CA GLY A 48 2.91 -5.11 -2.47
C GLY A 48 3.29 -6.57 -2.67
N THR A 49 3.01 -7.48 -1.72
CA THR A 49 3.32 -8.91 -1.83
C THR A 49 2.14 -9.75 -2.28
N GLY A 50 0.93 -9.17 -2.26
CA GLY A 50 -0.31 -9.73 -2.78
C GLY A 50 -0.75 -9.07 -4.08
N GLY A 51 -2.03 -9.23 -4.40
CA GLY A 51 -2.67 -8.44 -5.45
C GLY A 51 -2.76 -6.97 -5.08
N ASP A 52 -3.15 -6.15 -6.04
CA ASP A 52 -3.41 -4.73 -5.82
C ASP A 52 -4.82 -4.49 -5.23
N PHE A 53 -5.09 -3.26 -4.79
CA PHE A 53 -6.45 -2.83 -4.45
C PHE A 53 -7.30 -2.73 -5.71
N SER A 54 -8.55 -3.20 -5.64
CA SER A 54 -9.50 -2.95 -6.72
C SER A 54 -9.95 -1.48 -6.73
N LEU A 55 -10.46 -0.99 -7.86
CA LEU A 55 -10.98 0.39 -7.95
C LEU A 55 -12.10 0.67 -6.92
N SER A 56 -12.95 -0.32 -6.64
CA SER A 56 -14.01 -0.21 -5.63
C SER A 56 -13.43 -0.07 -4.22
N GLU A 57 -12.35 -0.79 -3.92
CA GLU A 57 -11.64 -0.69 -2.64
C GLU A 57 -10.95 0.67 -2.51
N VAL A 58 -10.22 1.12 -3.54
CA VAL A 58 -9.62 2.46 -3.57
C VAL A 58 -10.66 3.54 -3.33
N ARG A 59 -11.80 3.47 -4.03
CA ARG A 59 -12.90 4.43 -3.87
C ARG A 59 -13.44 4.42 -2.45
N LEU A 60 -13.65 3.24 -1.86
CA LEU A 60 -14.14 3.11 -0.48
C LEU A 60 -13.15 3.73 0.52
N ILE A 61 -11.86 3.44 0.37
CA ILE A 61 -10.80 4.01 1.22
C ILE A 61 -10.81 5.54 1.12
N CYS A 62 -10.80 6.08 -0.11
CA CYS A 62 -10.79 7.52 -0.34
C CYS A 62 -12.00 8.21 0.29
N MET A 63 -13.20 7.64 0.13
CA MET A 63 -14.43 8.19 0.72
C MET A 63 -14.43 8.12 2.25
N THR A 64 -13.95 7.03 2.84
CA THR A 64 -13.93 6.86 4.30
C THR A 64 -12.87 7.73 4.97
N LEU A 65 -11.72 7.89 4.33
CA LEU A 65 -10.56 8.60 4.90
C LEU A 65 -10.48 10.07 4.47
N GLY A 66 -11.30 10.50 3.51
CA GLY A 66 -11.26 11.86 2.97
C GLY A 66 -9.98 12.18 2.20
N ILE A 67 -9.37 11.18 1.55
CA ILE A 67 -8.09 11.32 0.83
C ILE A 67 -8.24 11.22 -0.69
N SER A 68 -7.26 11.72 -1.43
CA SER A 68 -7.24 11.66 -2.90
C SER A 68 -6.58 10.38 -3.44
N ALA A 69 -7.19 9.77 -4.47
CA ALA A 69 -6.63 8.58 -5.11
C ALA A 69 -5.30 8.87 -5.82
N ASP A 70 -5.20 9.99 -6.54
CA ASP A 70 -3.97 10.44 -7.20
C ASP A 70 -2.81 10.59 -6.21
N GLU A 71 -3.11 11.03 -5.00
CA GLU A 71 -2.09 11.30 -4.01
C GLU A 71 -1.56 10.03 -3.33
N PHE A 72 -2.41 9.01 -3.15
CA PHE A 72 -2.11 7.84 -2.33
C PHE A 72 -1.93 6.54 -3.12
N PHE A 73 -2.50 6.46 -4.33
CA PHE A 73 -2.54 5.22 -5.12
C PHE A 73 -1.88 5.35 -6.50
N ILE A 74 -1.70 6.56 -7.01
CA ILE A 74 -0.98 6.80 -8.25
C ILE A 74 0.45 7.19 -7.88
N GLU A 75 1.40 6.28 -8.10
CA GLU A 75 2.81 6.64 -7.96
C GLU A 75 3.18 7.64 -9.07
N PRO A 76 3.68 8.84 -8.75
CA PRO A 76 4.47 9.57 -9.71
C PRO A 76 5.66 8.68 -10.01
N GLN A 77 5.78 8.22 -11.25
CA GLN A 77 6.91 7.46 -11.74
C GLN A 77 8.18 8.29 -11.53
N VAL A 78 8.79 8.26 -10.35
CA VAL A 78 10.17 8.69 -10.17
C VAL A 78 10.99 7.64 -10.88
N SER A 79 11.22 7.88 -12.17
CA SER A 79 12.21 7.18 -12.99
C SER A 79 13.45 6.99 -12.12
N LYS A 80 13.71 5.74 -11.73
CA LYS A 80 15.02 5.38 -11.19
C LYS A 80 16.00 5.34 -12.35
N THR A 81 16.29 6.49 -12.96
CA THR A 81 17.61 6.72 -13.56
C THR A 81 18.60 6.80 -12.41
N LYS A 82 19.01 5.64 -11.91
CA LYS A 82 20.35 5.54 -11.34
C LYS A 82 21.30 5.51 -12.53
N GLN A 83 21.81 6.70 -12.85
CA GLN A 83 23.05 6.86 -13.57
C GLN A 83 24.13 6.16 -12.74
N ASP A 84 24.54 4.96 -13.16
CA ASP A 84 25.90 4.50 -12.85
C ASP A 84 26.80 5.14 -13.89
N ALA A 85 27.28 6.34 -13.56
CA ALA A 85 28.38 6.99 -14.24
C ALA A 85 29.51 7.13 -13.23
N SER A 86 30.63 6.47 -13.55
CA SER A 86 32.03 6.70 -13.14
C SER A 86 32.66 5.49 -12.45
#